data_AF-A0A379EFI2-F1
#
_entry.id   AF-A0A379EFI2-F1
#
_cell.length_a   1.000
_cell.length_b   1.000
_cell.length_c   1.000
_cell.angle_alpha   90.00
_cell.angle_beta   90.00
_cell.angle_gamma   90.00
#
_symmetry.space_group_name_H-M   'P 1'
#
loop_
_entity.id
_entity.type
_entity.pdbx_description
1 polymer ?
#
loop_
_entity_poly.entity_id
_entity_poly.type
_entity_poly.pdbx_seq_one_letter_code
_entity_poly.pdbx_strand_id
1 'polypeptide(L)'
;MNANSLKTQRFRANDLVDNGGKQFEMGKGWCQEFFEIDNSIEEITLQLTFKALSNSQQSLDNTKIELKLSDVNTRGDRKAYANGENGHSQIKDFFINKLHLTTSNLTDYFALYKKNSKEYNLYYVPKLLYDNFICLFNNGLEISYQENSRKGFDLADSIYNYYRPYITAIKSKPFLLLAGISGTGKSRIVRELARACWEEGTDEYKAQKPKNFQMVQVKPNWHDSSDLIGYVSRVSGKAEFVAGEFLKFIAKAWEDVETPYFLCLDEMNLAPVEQYFAEYLSVIESRKSHEEGTVTTDPILEKSAEDWYRVLTSELTNEDNVRNRFLEEGICIPQNLIVVGTVNMDETTFSFSRKVLDRAMTIEMNEVDLYGGLTKRHESIGKLDNAELVGSAVEGVDIYNDNTDVCDIALRYLQKINDVLEGTPFKIAYRTRNEFLLYVVNNLPYCKDENGNDLEQGYVIARALDEITSMKVLSRIEGDDTKVSDNFLDSLSKTVEEGLKAVSGEENIVKSISLAKLKEMKDKLVSGYTSFWS
;
A
#
# COMPACT_ATOMS: atom_id res chain seq x y z
N MET A 1 -29.82 -10.83 8.46
CA MET A 1 -29.52 -12.20 8.92
C MET A 1 -29.87 -12.30 10.40
N ASN A 2 -30.36 -13.46 10.86
CA ASN A 2 -30.69 -13.67 12.27
C ASN A 2 -29.43 -13.51 13.13
N ALA A 3 -29.45 -12.62 14.12
CA ALA A 3 -28.32 -12.33 15.01
C ALA A 3 -27.82 -13.53 15.85
N ASN A 4 -28.47 -14.70 15.76
CA ASN A 4 -28.16 -15.91 16.51
C ASN A 4 -27.61 -17.08 15.66
N SER A 5 -27.16 -16.85 14.42
CA SER A 5 -26.68 -17.94 13.55
C SER A 5 -25.23 -18.36 13.79
N LEU A 6 -24.39 -17.55 14.45
CA LEU A 6 -23.01 -17.88 14.77
C LEU A 6 -22.79 -17.90 16.29
N LYS A 7 -22.08 -18.91 16.79
CA LYS A 7 -21.60 -18.95 18.17
C LYS A 7 -20.16 -19.42 18.23
N THR A 8 -19.36 -18.75 19.06
CA THR A 8 -17.91 -19.03 19.20
C THR A 8 -17.55 -19.35 20.63
N GLN A 9 -16.58 -20.23 20.82
CA GLN A 9 -16.03 -20.56 22.12
C GLN A 9 -14.52 -20.74 22.04
N ARG A 10 -13.82 -20.09 22.98
CA ARG A 10 -12.39 -20.30 23.20
C ARG A 10 -12.14 -21.71 23.75
N PHE A 11 -11.11 -22.40 23.28
CA PHE A 11 -10.78 -23.72 23.80
C PHE A 11 -10.44 -23.70 25.29
N ARG A 12 -11.00 -24.64 26.04
CA ARG A 12 -10.63 -24.93 27.43
C ARG A 12 -9.58 -26.03 27.45
N ALA A 13 -8.80 -26.10 28.53
CA ALA A 13 -7.78 -27.14 28.73
C ALA A 13 -8.32 -28.54 28.41
N ASN A 14 -9.52 -28.84 28.91
CA ASN A 14 -10.14 -30.14 28.74
C ASN A 14 -10.68 -30.43 27.33
N ASP A 15 -10.84 -29.41 26.49
CA ASP A 15 -11.29 -29.57 25.11
C ASP A 15 -10.16 -30.16 24.23
N LEU A 16 -8.89 -29.94 24.60
CA LEU A 16 -7.70 -30.30 23.80
C LEU A 16 -6.77 -31.34 24.47
N VAL A 17 -7.21 -31.99 25.55
CA VAL A 17 -6.46 -33.07 26.22
C VAL A 17 -7.22 -34.39 26.11
N ASP A 18 -6.54 -35.44 25.64
CA ASP A 18 -7.09 -36.79 25.55
C ASP A 18 -6.99 -37.54 26.89
N ASN A 19 -7.99 -37.32 27.76
CA ASN A 19 -8.11 -37.93 29.10
C ASN A 19 -9.21 -39.02 29.17
N GLY A 20 -9.49 -39.75 28.08
CA GLY A 20 -10.48 -40.85 28.12
C GLY A 20 -11.95 -40.39 28.09
N GLY A 21 -12.27 -39.35 27.30
CA GLY A 21 -13.59 -39.19 26.69
C GLY A 21 -14.70 -38.42 27.44
N LYS A 22 -14.44 -37.76 28.58
CA LYS A 22 -15.53 -37.20 29.42
C LYS A 22 -15.71 -35.67 29.48
N GLN A 23 -14.96 -34.86 28.73
CA GLN A 23 -14.82 -33.43 29.08
C GLN A 23 -15.02 -32.40 27.96
N PHE A 24 -15.69 -32.72 26.86
CA PHE A 24 -16.14 -31.67 25.92
C PHE A 24 -17.57 -31.27 26.28
N GLU A 25 -17.74 -30.17 27.04
CA GLU A 25 -19.05 -29.78 27.60
C GLU A 25 -19.62 -28.55 26.90
N MET A 26 -20.87 -28.62 26.44
CA MET A 26 -21.60 -27.46 25.91
C MET A 26 -22.48 -26.88 27.01
N GLY A 27 -22.25 -25.60 27.32
CA GLY A 27 -22.99 -24.93 28.39
C GLY A 27 -24.46 -24.68 28.03
N LYS A 28 -25.29 -24.36 29.03
CA LYS A 28 -26.73 -24.06 28.86
C LYS A 28 -27.04 -23.12 27.68
N GLY A 29 -26.28 -22.04 27.51
CA GLY A 29 -26.47 -21.10 26.40
C GLY A 29 -26.23 -21.71 25.02
N TRP A 30 -25.34 -22.69 24.88
CA TRP A 30 -25.19 -23.44 23.63
C TRP A 30 -26.41 -24.33 23.38
N CYS A 31 -26.84 -25.09 24.40
CA CYS A 31 -27.90 -26.08 24.27
C CYS A 31 -29.28 -25.46 24.05
N GLN A 32 -29.69 -24.52 24.90
CA GLN A 32 -31.06 -23.99 24.88
C GLN A 32 -31.23 -22.83 23.90
N GLU A 33 -30.23 -21.94 23.78
CA GLU A 33 -30.39 -20.71 23.00
C GLU A 33 -29.91 -20.86 21.56
N PHE A 34 -28.82 -21.61 21.33
CA PHE A 34 -28.24 -21.74 19.99
C PHE A 34 -28.75 -22.99 19.24
N PHE A 35 -28.66 -24.15 19.90
CA PHE A 35 -29.17 -25.41 19.35
C PHE A 35 -30.68 -25.59 19.53
N GLU A 36 -31.33 -24.77 20.37
CA GLU A 36 -32.79 -24.84 20.64
C GLU A 36 -33.23 -26.23 21.16
N ILE A 37 -32.40 -26.86 21.99
CA ILE A 37 -32.64 -28.19 22.56
C ILE A 37 -33.44 -28.07 23.86
N ASP A 38 -34.59 -28.72 23.91
CA ASP A 38 -35.41 -28.83 25.12
C ASP A 38 -34.72 -29.72 26.18
N ASN A 39 -34.87 -29.37 27.45
CA ASN A 39 -34.30 -30.14 28.57
C ASN A 39 -34.92 -31.54 28.73
N SER A 40 -36.11 -31.79 28.19
CA SER A 40 -36.76 -33.11 28.16
C SER A 40 -36.10 -34.11 27.21
N ILE A 41 -35.22 -33.66 26.32
CA ILE A 41 -34.52 -34.54 25.37
C ILE A 41 -33.36 -35.23 26.09
N GLU A 42 -33.41 -36.56 26.20
CA GLU A 42 -32.36 -37.31 26.91
C GLU A 42 -31.04 -37.33 26.14
N GLU A 43 -31.05 -37.63 24.84
CA GLU A 43 -29.86 -37.61 23.99
C GLU A 43 -30.16 -36.97 22.63
N ILE A 44 -29.18 -36.23 22.08
CA ILE A 44 -29.28 -35.62 20.76
C ILE A 44 -27.96 -35.65 20.00
N THR A 45 -28.05 -35.99 18.72
CA THR A 45 -26.91 -35.94 17.80
C THR A 45 -27.10 -34.79 16.81
N LEU A 46 -26.14 -33.87 16.79
CA LEU A 46 -26.06 -32.78 15.82
C LEU A 46 -25.00 -33.10 14.76
N GLN A 47 -25.27 -32.71 13.52
CA GLN A 47 -24.36 -32.93 12.40
C GLN A 47 -23.57 -31.66 12.11
N LEU A 48 -22.25 -31.78 12.19
CA LEU A 48 -21.32 -30.69 11.91
C LEU A 48 -20.58 -30.99 10.61
N THR A 49 -20.39 -29.98 9.77
CA THR A 49 -19.52 -30.04 8.60
C THR A 49 -18.35 -29.11 8.84
N PHE A 50 -17.13 -29.65 8.91
CA PHE A 50 -15.96 -28.79 9.03
C PHE A 50 -15.76 -27.97 7.78
N LYS A 51 -15.40 -26.70 7.96
CA LYS A 51 -15.08 -25.77 6.89
C LYS A 51 -13.67 -25.23 7.11
N ALA A 52 -12.79 -25.51 6.16
CA ALA A 52 -11.41 -25.08 6.22
C ALA A 52 -11.32 -23.55 6.07
N LEU A 53 -10.43 -22.95 6.87
CA LEU A 53 -10.08 -21.52 6.83
C LEU A 53 -8.64 -21.28 6.33
N SER A 54 -7.87 -22.34 6.08
CA SER A 54 -6.47 -22.24 5.66
C SER A 54 -6.05 -23.46 4.82
N ASN A 55 -4.96 -23.31 4.04
CA ASN A 55 -4.41 -24.41 3.22
C ASN A 55 -4.09 -25.65 4.06
N SER A 56 -3.60 -25.46 5.28
CA SER A 56 -3.27 -26.56 6.20
C SER A 56 -4.49 -27.37 6.66
N GLN A 57 -5.69 -26.79 6.57
CA GLN A 57 -6.96 -27.41 6.95
C GLN A 57 -7.69 -28.04 5.75
N GLN A 58 -7.22 -27.78 4.52
CA GLN A 58 -7.98 -28.07 3.31
C GLN A 58 -8.27 -29.56 3.10
N SER A 59 -7.33 -30.43 3.48
CA SER A 59 -7.52 -31.89 3.43
C SER A 59 -8.65 -32.38 4.34
N LEU A 60 -9.12 -31.54 5.26
CA LEU A 60 -10.22 -31.81 6.19
C LEU A 60 -11.51 -31.06 5.81
N ASP A 61 -11.51 -30.24 4.76
CA ASP A 61 -12.69 -29.49 4.36
C ASP A 61 -13.86 -30.41 4.04
N ASN A 62 -15.06 -30.00 4.44
CA ASN A 62 -16.30 -30.79 4.35
C ASN A 62 -16.30 -32.11 5.14
N THR A 63 -15.34 -32.33 6.05
CA THR A 63 -15.37 -33.50 6.94
C THR A 63 -16.62 -33.46 7.82
N LYS A 64 -17.40 -34.53 7.78
CA LYS A 64 -18.59 -34.70 8.62
C LYS A 64 -18.20 -35.16 10.01
N ILE A 65 -18.72 -34.46 11.01
CA ILE A 65 -18.41 -34.62 12.42
C ILE A 65 -19.72 -34.74 13.19
N GLU A 66 -19.77 -35.69 14.12
CA GLU A 66 -20.89 -35.82 15.03
C GLU A 66 -20.63 -35.04 16.32
N LEU A 67 -21.67 -34.37 16.80
CA LEU A 67 -21.73 -33.81 18.16
C LEU A 67 -22.89 -34.50 18.90
N LYS A 68 -22.57 -35.59 19.60
CA LYS A 68 -23.52 -36.31 20.44
C LYS A 68 -23.58 -35.69 21.82
N LEU A 69 -24.67 -35.05 22.19
CA LEU A 69 -24.88 -34.43 23.48
C LEU A 69 -25.74 -35.33 24.38
N SER A 70 -25.24 -35.54 25.59
CA SER A 70 -25.90 -36.31 26.65
C SER A 70 -27.10 -35.61 27.24
N ASP A 71 -27.68 -36.28 28.23
CA ASP A 71 -28.67 -35.74 29.13
C ASP A 71 -28.20 -34.46 29.82
N VAL A 72 -29.18 -33.61 30.14
CA VAL A 72 -28.95 -32.32 30.77
C VAL A 72 -28.58 -32.51 32.25
N ASN A 73 -27.47 -31.91 32.69
CA ASN A 73 -27.10 -31.94 34.09
C ASN A 73 -27.91 -30.93 34.92
N THR A 74 -27.74 -30.93 36.25
CA THR A 74 -28.44 -30.01 37.17
C THR A 74 -28.13 -28.52 36.93
N ARG A 75 -27.11 -28.19 36.14
CA ARG A 75 -26.71 -26.82 35.75
C ARG A 75 -27.22 -26.41 34.36
N GLY A 76 -27.83 -27.33 33.62
CA GLY A 76 -28.31 -27.08 32.25
C GLY A 76 -27.27 -27.36 31.16
N ASP A 77 -26.10 -27.89 31.51
CA ASP A 77 -25.03 -28.22 30.55
C ASP A 77 -25.18 -29.67 30.05
N ARG A 78 -24.74 -29.92 28.82
CA ARG A 78 -24.73 -31.26 28.22
C ARG A 78 -23.30 -31.65 27.86
N LYS A 79 -22.95 -32.92 28.07
CA LYS A 79 -21.62 -33.45 27.75
C LYS A 79 -21.62 -34.04 26.35
N ALA A 80 -20.57 -33.79 25.59
CA ALA A 80 -20.30 -34.51 24.36
C ALA A 80 -19.39 -35.70 24.65
N TYR A 81 -19.92 -36.92 24.47
CA TYR A 81 -19.18 -38.15 24.74
C TYR A 81 -18.46 -38.66 23.50
N ALA A 82 -17.28 -39.23 23.72
CA ALA A 82 -16.51 -39.93 22.70
C ALA A 82 -17.12 -41.32 22.47
N ASN A 83 -17.89 -41.49 21.38
CA ASN A 83 -18.06 -42.74 20.61
C ASN A 83 -19.04 -42.47 19.44
N GLY A 84 -18.50 -42.26 18.24
CA GLY A 84 -19.29 -42.23 17.01
C GLY A 84 -19.73 -43.65 16.63
N GLU A 85 -21.00 -43.83 16.30
CA GLU A 85 -21.56 -45.16 15.96
C GLU A 85 -21.56 -45.43 14.45
N ASN A 86 -21.39 -44.38 13.64
CA ASN A 86 -21.60 -44.41 12.18
C ASN A 86 -20.31 -44.13 11.37
N GLY A 87 -19.13 -44.23 11.98
CA GLY A 87 -17.85 -43.96 11.32
C GLY A 87 -17.48 -42.47 11.16
N HIS A 88 -18.32 -41.54 11.64
CA HIS A 88 -17.99 -40.12 11.74
C HIS A 88 -17.06 -39.84 12.94
N SER A 89 -16.15 -38.86 12.80
CA SER A 89 -15.29 -38.40 13.89
C SER A 89 -16.13 -37.56 14.87
N GLN A 90 -15.98 -37.74 16.18
CA GLN A 90 -16.57 -36.83 17.17
C GLN A 90 -15.79 -35.52 17.20
N ILE A 91 -16.44 -34.40 17.58
CA ILE A 91 -15.82 -33.06 17.54
C ILE A 91 -14.46 -32.98 18.26
N LYS A 92 -14.31 -33.65 19.41
CA LYS A 92 -13.08 -33.63 20.19
C LYS A 92 -11.96 -34.41 19.48
N ASP A 93 -12.27 -35.60 18.97
CA ASP A 93 -11.32 -36.40 18.19
C ASP A 93 -10.92 -35.67 16.91
N PHE A 94 -11.84 -34.91 16.32
CA PHE A 94 -11.53 -34.08 15.16
C PHE A 94 -10.51 -33.00 15.52
N PHE A 95 -10.69 -32.26 16.61
CA PHE A 95 -9.71 -31.26 17.05
C PHE A 95 -8.33 -31.85 17.34
N ILE A 96 -8.26 -32.97 18.07
CA ILE A 96 -6.99 -33.53 18.53
C ILE A 96 -6.32 -34.39 17.45
N ASN A 97 -7.07 -35.31 16.83
CA ASN A 97 -6.50 -36.33 15.95
C ASN A 97 -6.46 -35.90 14.48
N LYS A 98 -7.39 -35.01 14.05
CA LYS A 98 -7.42 -34.53 12.66
C LYS A 98 -6.76 -33.17 12.50
N LEU A 99 -7.12 -32.19 13.34
CA LEU A 99 -6.50 -30.85 13.32
C LEU A 99 -5.19 -30.77 14.10
N HIS A 100 -4.81 -31.83 14.82
CA HIS A 100 -3.56 -31.89 15.60
C HIS A 100 -3.43 -30.77 16.64
N LEU A 101 -4.56 -30.29 17.19
CA LEU A 101 -4.56 -29.24 18.20
C LEU A 101 -4.07 -29.78 19.55
N THR A 102 -3.28 -28.97 20.24
CA THR A 102 -2.71 -29.29 21.55
C THR A 102 -3.03 -28.18 22.57
N THR A 103 -2.57 -28.31 23.81
CA THR A 103 -2.71 -27.26 24.82
C THR A 103 -2.01 -25.94 24.47
N SER A 104 -1.17 -25.91 23.42
CA SER A 104 -0.66 -24.65 22.86
C SER A 104 -1.74 -23.80 22.17
N ASN A 105 -2.87 -24.40 21.77
CA ASN A 105 -3.98 -23.75 21.07
C ASN A 105 -5.09 -23.24 22.02
N LEU A 106 -4.83 -23.14 23.33
CA LEU A 106 -5.84 -22.70 24.31
C LEU A 106 -6.25 -21.23 24.16
N THR A 107 -5.50 -20.45 23.40
CA THR A 107 -5.89 -19.08 23.04
C THR A 107 -6.85 -19.02 21.86
N ASP A 108 -6.96 -20.10 21.10
CA ASP A 108 -7.73 -20.18 19.87
C ASP A 108 -9.20 -20.55 20.16
N TYR A 109 -10.01 -20.51 19.11
CA TYR A 109 -11.46 -20.64 19.20
C TYR A 109 -11.94 -21.74 18.26
N PHE A 110 -13.10 -22.31 18.58
CA PHE A 110 -13.94 -22.93 17.58
C PHE A 110 -15.22 -22.13 17.43
N ALA A 111 -15.80 -22.19 16.22
CA ALA A 111 -17.05 -21.53 15.91
C ALA A 111 -18.01 -22.52 15.27
N LEU A 112 -19.29 -22.38 15.60
CA LEU A 112 -20.38 -23.09 14.96
C LEU A 112 -21.33 -22.11 14.30
N TYR A 113 -21.62 -22.35 13.04
CA TYR A 113 -22.59 -21.58 12.27
C TYR A 113 -23.80 -22.45 11.93
N LYS A 114 -24.99 -22.04 12.35
CA LYS A 114 -26.26 -22.75 12.13
C LYS A 114 -26.70 -22.59 10.68
N LYS A 115 -26.71 -23.69 9.92
CA LYS A 115 -27.28 -23.72 8.56
C LYS A 115 -28.79 -23.91 8.62
N ASN A 116 -29.22 -25.01 9.25
CA ASN A 116 -30.61 -25.43 9.41
C ASN A 116 -30.82 -26.01 10.83
N SER A 117 -32.00 -26.53 11.16
CA SER A 117 -32.36 -26.96 12.53
C SER A 117 -31.42 -28.01 13.16
N LYS A 118 -30.73 -28.83 12.37
CA LYS A 118 -29.80 -29.88 12.86
C LYS A 118 -28.43 -29.93 12.16
N GLU A 119 -28.14 -28.95 11.29
CA GLU A 119 -26.91 -28.90 10.51
C GLU A 119 -26.12 -27.62 10.80
N TYR A 120 -24.84 -27.78 11.10
CA TYR A 120 -23.95 -26.68 11.49
C TYR A 120 -22.62 -26.78 10.75
N ASN A 121 -22.04 -25.64 10.39
CA ASN A 121 -20.63 -25.60 9.99
C ASN A 121 -19.75 -25.47 11.24
N LEU A 122 -18.64 -26.21 11.27
CA LEU A 122 -17.61 -26.10 12.29
C LEU A 122 -16.36 -25.43 11.73
N TYR A 123 -15.83 -24.47 12.46
CA TYR A 123 -14.58 -23.78 12.14
C TYR A 123 -13.60 -23.88 13.30
N TYR A 124 -12.33 -24.05 12.98
CA TYR A 124 -11.23 -23.78 13.90
C TYR A 124 -10.65 -22.40 13.58
N VAL A 125 -10.67 -21.51 14.57
CA VAL A 125 -10.34 -20.09 14.41
C VAL A 125 -9.15 -19.76 15.31
N PRO A 126 -7.93 -19.66 14.76
CA PRO A 126 -6.78 -19.15 15.49
C PRO A 126 -7.08 -17.78 16.11
N LYS A 127 -6.56 -17.50 17.31
CA LYS A 127 -6.82 -16.21 18.00
C LYS A 127 -6.56 -14.99 17.12
N LEU A 128 -5.50 -15.04 16.31
CA LEU A 128 -5.10 -13.97 15.39
C LEU A 128 -6.15 -13.68 14.30
N LEU A 129 -7.03 -14.63 13.99
CA LEU A 129 -8.06 -14.50 12.96
C LEU A 129 -9.46 -14.24 13.55
N TYR A 130 -9.59 -14.20 14.88
CA TYR A 130 -10.90 -14.14 15.55
C TYR A 130 -11.72 -12.91 15.15
N ASP A 131 -11.13 -11.71 15.23
CA ASP A 131 -11.87 -10.47 14.95
C ASP A 131 -12.32 -10.38 13.48
N ASN A 132 -11.44 -10.77 12.55
CA ASN A 132 -11.76 -10.85 11.12
C ASN A 132 -12.86 -11.88 10.86
N PHE A 133 -12.76 -13.06 11.48
CA PHE A 133 -13.75 -14.12 11.37
C PHE A 133 -15.13 -13.67 11.83
N ILE A 134 -15.23 -12.96 12.97
CA ILE A 134 -16.50 -12.41 13.47
C ILE A 134 -17.03 -11.32 12.52
N CYS A 135 -16.17 -10.44 12.03
CA CYS A 135 -16.55 -9.37 11.10
C CYS A 135 -17.19 -9.93 9.82
N LEU A 136 -16.57 -10.95 9.20
CA LEU A 136 -17.06 -11.56 7.97
C LEU A 136 -18.47 -12.17 8.13
N PHE A 137 -18.74 -12.84 9.26
CA PHE A 137 -20.05 -13.41 9.53
C PHE A 137 -21.12 -12.36 9.84
N ASN A 138 -20.77 -11.28 10.54
CA ASN A 138 -21.70 -10.18 10.78
C ASN A 138 -22.13 -9.48 9.48
N ASN A 139 -21.28 -9.50 8.46
CA ASN A 139 -21.55 -8.99 7.12
C ASN A 139 -22.24 -10.01 6.20
N GLY A 140 -22.50 -11.23 6.68
CA GLY A 140 -23.32 -12.23 5.99
C GLY A 140 -22.63 -13.03 4.88
N LEU A 141 -21.32 -13.20 4.97
CA LEU A 141 -20.53 -13.98 4.01
C LEU A 141 -20.44 -15.46 4.44
N GLU A 142 -20.59 -16.40 3.49
CA GLU A 142 -20.37 -17.83 3.74
C GLU A 142 -18.87 -18.14 3.60
N ILE A 143 -18.22 -18.57 4.68
CA ILE A 143 -16.77 -18.79 4.72
C ILE A 143 -16.46 -20.26 4.39
N SER A 144 -15.72 -20.51 3.32
CA SER A 144 -15.10 -21.82 3.04
C SER A 144 -13.88 -21.65 2.14
N TYR A 145 -12.85 -22.46 2.37
CA TYR A 145 -11.69 -22.53 1.50
C TYR A 145 -12.07 -23.06 0.09
N GLN A 146 -11.55 -22.43 -0.97
CA GLN A 146 -11.68 -22.93 -2.35
C GLN A 146 -10.30 -23.11 -3.00
N GLU A 147 -10.06 -24.28 -3.57
CA GLU A 147 -8.79 -24.67 -4.16
C GLU A 147 -8.77 -24.42 -5.69
N ASN A 148 -8.10 -23.32 -6.07
CA ASN A 148 -7.53 -22.99 -7.38
C ASN A 148 -8.41 -23.03 -8.65
N SER A 149 -8.89 -21.85 -9.05
CA SER A 149 -8.49 -21.24 -10.34
C SER A 149 -8.67 -19.71 -10.25
N ARG A 150 -7.57 -18.96 -10.36
CA ARG A 150 -7.42 -17.48 -10.46
C ARG A 150 -8.48 -16.62 -9.73
N LYS A 151 -7.98 -15.81 -8.77
CA LYS A 151 -8.70 -14.81 -7.95
C LYS A 151 -9.32 -15.38 -6.65
N GLY A 152 -8.46 -15.80 -5.72
CA GLY A 152 -8.81 -15.83 -4.30
C GLY A 152 -8.38 -14.50 -3.69
N PHE A 153 -9.29 -13.81 -3.02
CA PHE A 153 -9.06 -12.52 -2.40
C PHE A 153 -8.12 -12.67 -1.19
N ASP A 154 -6.95 -12.06 -1.29
CA ASP A 154 -5.91 -12.13 -0.28
C ASP A 154 -6.04 -10.92 0.66
N LEU A 155 -5.71 -11.03 1.94
CA LEU A 155 -5.56 -9.84 2.81
C LEU A 155 -4.50 -8.88 2.21
N ALA A 156 -3.62 -9.40 1.34
CA ALA A 156 -2.72 -8.64 0.49
C ALA A 156 -3.45 -7.74 -0.53
N ASP A 157 -4.60 -8.13 -1.11
CA ASP A 157 -5.35 -7.30 -2.08
C ASP A 157 -5.95 -6.04 -1.40
N SER A 158 -6.42 -6.15 -0.15
CA SER A 158 -6.94 -5.02 0.64
C SER A 158 -5.82 -4.07 1.08
N ILE A 159 -4.64 -4.59 1.45
CA ILE A 159 -3.49 -3.76 1.84
C ILE A 159 -2.83 -3.12 0.60
N TYR A 160 -2.84 -3.81 -0.55
CA TYR A 160 -2.42 -3.24 -1.83
C TYR A 160 -3.22 -2.00 -2.20
N ASN A 161 -4.52 -1.95 -1.89
CA ASN A 161 -5.36 -0.79 -2.19
C ASN A 161 -4.94 0.48 -1.43
N TYR A 162 -4.45 0.35 -0.19
CA TYR A 162 -3.94 1.49 0.59
C TYR A 162 -2.60 2.01 0.05
N TYR A 163 -1.71 1.10 -0.37
CA TYR A 163 -0.38 1.47 -0.88
C TYR A 163 -0.35 1.75 -2.39
N ARG A 164 -1.41 1.40 -3.13
CA ARG A 164 -1.54 1.63 -4.58
C ARG A 164 -1.23 3.07 -5.01
N PRO A 165 -1.70 4.15 -4.36
CA PRO A 165 -1.35 5.50 -4.77
C PRO A 165 0.17 5.73 -4.78
N TYR A 166 0.90 5.17 -3.82
CA TYR A 166 2.36 5.25 -3.76
C TYR A 166 2.99 4.44 -4.90
N ILE A 167 2.58 3.19 -5.09
CA ILE A 167 3.11 2.29 -6.12
C ILE A 167 2.90 2.89 -7.52
N THR A 168 1.68 3.33 -7.81
CA THR A 168 1.31 3.91 -9.12
C THR A 168 1.95 5.28 -9.34
N ALA A 169 2.10 6.11 -8.31
CA ALA A 169 2.85 7.36 -8.40
C ALA A 169 4.32 7.09 -8.74
N ILE A 170 4.97 6.16 -8.01
CA ILE A 170 6.37 5.76 -8.23
C ILE A 170 6.56 5.27 -9.67
N LYS A 171 5.70 4.35 -10.13
CA LYS A 171 5.76 3.79 -11.48
C LYS A 171 5.59 4.84 -12.57
N SER A 172 4.77 5.86 -12.32
CA SER A 172 4.52 6.95 -13.26
C SER A 172 5.65 7.98 -13.27
N LYS A 173 6.18 8.33 -12.09
CA LYS A 173 7.35 9.20 -11.94
C LYS A 173 8.06 8.89 -10.60
N PRO A 174 9.33 8.44 -10.62
CA PRO A 174 10.03 7.95 -9.43
C PRO A 174 10.60 9.10 -8.56
N PHE A 175 9.85 10.20 -8.44
CA PHE A 175 10.14 11.29 -7.51
C PHE A 175 8.86 11.71 -6.80
N LEU A 176 8.78 11.41 -5.49
CA LEU A 176 7.61 11.66 -4.65
C LEU A 176 7.91 12.73 -3.59
N LEU A 177 6.89 13.50 -3.23
CA LEU A 177 6.84 14.32 -2.02
C LEU A 177 5.76 13.75 -1.11
N LEU A 178 6.13 13.37 0.10
CA LEU A 178 5.20 12.94 1.15
C LEU A 178 5.01 14.11 2.11
N ALA A 179 3.81 14.67 2.13
CA ALA A 179 3.46 15.85 2.90
C ALA A 179 2.54 15.49 4.07
N GLY A 180 2.69 16.14 5.21
CA GLY A 180 1.80 15.95 6.35
C GLY A 180 2.42 16.42 7.65
N ILE A 181 1.66 16.39 8.73
CA ILE A 181 2.14 16.79 10.06
C ILE A 181 3.27 15.88 10.54
N SER A 182 4.06 16.36 11.50
CA SER A 182 5.09 15.53 12.13
C SER A 182 4.48 14.31 12.83
N GLY A 183 5.15 13.17 12.75
CA GLY A 183 4.69 11.93 13.39
C GLY A 183 3.75 11.04 12.57
N THR A 184 3.35 11.41 11.35
CA THR A 184 2.49 10.58 10.47
C THR A 184 3.20 9.41 9.79
N GLY A 185 4.49 9.21 10.07
CA GLY A 185 5.24 8.06 9.53
C GLY A 185 5.77 8.23 8.11
N LYS A 186 5.89 9.46 7.58
CA LYS A 186 6.42 9.76 6.22
C LYS A 186 7.74 9.05 5.91
N SER A 187 8.75 9.19 6.76
CA SER A 187 10.06 8.54 6.54
C SER A 187 10.01 7.03 6.84
N ARG A 188 9.02 6.58 7.62
CA ARG A 188 8.78 5.15 7.90
C ARG A 188 8.22 4.47 6.65
N ILE A 189 7.23 5.04 5.98
CA ILE A 189 6.62 4.40 4.80
C ILE A 189 7.64 4.19 3.68
N VAL A 190 8.57 5.13 3.44
CA VAL A 190 9.63 4.95 2.44
C VAL A 190 10.54 3.76 2.77
N ARG A 191 10.89 3.60 4.05
CA ARG A 191 11.68 2.44 4.50
C ARG A 191 10.91 1.13 4.34
N GLU A 192 9.61 1.15 4.61
CA GLU A 192 8.78 -0.05 4.51
C GLU A 192 8.49 -0.43 3.05
N LEU A 193 8.36 0.53 2.14
CA LEU A 193 8.32 0.28 0.69
C LEU A 193 9.62 -0.40 0.20
N ALA A 194 10.78 0.08 0.67
CA ALA A 194 12.06 -0.57 0.35
C ALA A 194 12.16 -1.99 0.95
N ARG A 195 11.65 -2.18 2.17
CA ARG A 195 11.59 -3.48 2.84
C ARG A 195 10.69 -4.46 2.11
N ALA A 196 9.57 -3.97 1.56
CA ALA A 196 8.61 -4.76 0.80
C ALA A 196 9.21 -5.36 -0.48
N CYS A 197 10.34 -4.86 -0.98
CA CYS A 197 11.07 -5.50 -2.08
C CYS A 197 11.76 -6.82 -1.71
N TRP A 198 11.72 -7.21 -0.44
CA TRP A 198 12.35 -8.44 0.05
C TRP A 198 11.30 -9.45 0.52
N GLU A 199 11.58 -10.72 0.30
CA GLU A 199 10.77 -11.82 0.81
C GLU A 199 10.72 -11.80 2.34
N GLU A 200 9.54 -12.01 2.91
CA GLU A 200 9.35 -12.04 4.36
C GLU A 200 10.24 -13.13 4.97
N GLY A 201 11.02 -12.76 5.98
CA GLY A 201 11.93 -13.68 6.68
C GLY A 201 13.38 -13.65 6.21
N THR A 202 13.70 -12.99 5.08
CA THR A 202 15.09 -12.74 4.65
C THR A 202 15.84 -11.81 5.60
N ASP A 203 17.16 -11.80 5.52
CA ASP A 203 18.00 -10.92 6.34
C ASP A 203 17.76 -9.45 5.99
N GLU A 204 17.57 -9.14 4.70
CA GLU A 204 17.21 -7.81 4.22
C GLU A 204 15.83 -7.36 4.73
N TYR A 205 14.82 -8.25 4.70
CA TYR A 205 13.50 -7.95 5.25
C TYR A 205 13.55 -7.70 6.76
N LYS A 206 14.43 -8.38 7.50
CA LYS A 206 14.58 -8.20 8.96
C LYS A 206 15.52 -7.06 9.35
N ALA A 207 16.34 -6.57 8.42
CA ALA A 207 17.36 -5.56 8.70
C ALA A 207 16.73 -4.26 9.20
N GLN A 208 17.33 -3.62 10.20
CA GLN A 208 16.86 -2.31 10.66
C GLN A 208 16.81 -1.29 9.51
N LYS A 209 17.80 -1.36 8.61
CA LYS A 209 17.91 -0.58 7.39
C LYS A 209 18.08 -1.56 6.21
N PRO A 210 17.07 -1.74 5.35
CA PRO A 210 17.21 -2.52 4.12
C PRO A 210 18.36 -1.97 3.26
N LYS A 211 19.07 -2.84 2.54
CA LYS A 211 20.25 -2.44 1.73
C LYS A 211 19.88 -1.45 0.61
N ASN A 212 18.66 -1.58 0.09
CA ASN A 212 18.05 -0.75 -0.95
C ASN A 212 17.36 0.50 -0.40
N PHE A 213 17.66 0.92 0.83
CA PHE A 213 17.13 2.14 1.44
C PHE A 213 18.25 3.03 1.97
N GLN A 214 18.24 4.31 1.60
CA GLN A 214 19.15 5.32 2.14
C GLN A 214 18.35 6.55 2.57
N MET A 215 18.54 6.97 3.83
CA MET A 215 17.97 8.21 4.35
C MET A 215 19.06 9.29 4.39
N VAL A 216 18.77 10.46 3.85
CA VAL A 216 19.64 11.64 3.86
C VAL A 216 18.86 12.76 4.54
N GLN A 217 19.38 13.24 5.66
CA GLN A 217 18.77 14.36 6.39
C GLN A 217 19.22 15.68 5.77
N VAL A 218 18.27 16.44 5.23
CA VAL A 218 18.54 17.77 4.70
C VAL A 218 18.95 18.69 5.84
N LYS A 219 19.89 19.61 5.57
CA LYS A 219 20.36 20.60 6.54
C LYS A 219 20.00 22.00 6.05
N PRO A 220 19.67 22.94 6.95
CA PRO A 220 19.18 24.27 6.58
C PRO A 220 20.23 25.12 5.84
N ASN A 221 21.51 24.79 5.96
CA ASN A 221 22.62 25.49 5.31
C ASN A 221 22.94 24.95 3.90
N TRP A 222 22.13 24.05 3.34
CA TRP A 222 22.31 23.53 2.00
C TRP A 222 21.87 24.56 0.96
N HIS A 223 22.84 25.06 0.19
CA HIS A 223 22.64 26.07 -0.86
C HIS A 223 23.20 25.66 -2.23
N ASP A 224 23.79 24.47 -2.30
CA ASP A 224 24.29 23.84 -3.52
C ASP A 224 24.28 22.31 -3.35
N SER A 225 24.66 21.60 -4.40
CA SER A 225 24.58 20.15 -4.50
C SER A 225 25.77 19.40 -3.87
N SER A 226 26.73 20.10 -3.27
CA SER A 226 28.01 19.52 -2.81
C SER A 226 27.82 18.47 -1.71
N ASP A 227 26.91 18.70 -0.77
CA ASP A 227 26.64 17.75 0.33
C ASP A 227 25.93 16.48 -0.16
N LEU A 228 25.16 16.58 -1.25
CA LEU A 228 24.36 15.48 -1.79
C LEU A 228 25.14 14.69 -2.85
N ILE A 229 25.64 15.38 -3.87
CA ILE A 229 26.38 14.83 -5.01
C ILE A 229 27.85 14.63 -4.64
N GLY A 230 28.50 15.68 -4.13
CA GLY A 230 29.93 15.69 -3.84
C GLY A 230 30.64 16.87 -4.49
N TYR A 231 31.94 16.99 -4.23
CA TYR A 231 32.76 18.09 -4.72
C TYR A 231 34.21 17.66 -4.95
N VAL A 232 34.92 18.38 -5.82
CA VAL A 232 36.37 18.20 -5.99
C VAL A 232 37.11 18.98 -4.90
N SER A 233 37.76 18.27 -4.00
CA SER A 233 38.70 18.80 -3.02
C SER A 233 40.11 18.91 -3.59
N ARG A 234 40.88 19.88 -3.08
CA ARG A 234 42.32 20.04 -3.37
C ARG A 234 43.17 20.12 -2.11
N VAL A 235 42.62 19.73 -0.96
CA VAL A 235 43.28 19.85 0.35
C VAL A 235 44.56 19.01 0.43
N SER A 236 44.60 17.86 -0.25
CA SER A 236 45.77 16.98 -0.32
C SER A 236 46.86 17.48 -1.28
N GLY A 237 46.63 18.59 -2.00
CA GLY A 237 47.48 19.07 -3.09
C GLY A 237 47.23 18.40 -4.44
N LYS A 238 46.35 17.39 -4.50
CA LYS A 238 45.82 16.79 -5.74
C LYS A 238 44.31 17.00 -5.81
N ALA A 239 43.75 16.98 -7.02
CA ALA A 239 42.30 16.96 -7.19
C ALA A 239 41.77 15.58 -6.78
N GLU A 240 40.84 15.56 -5.84
CA GLU A 240 40.18 14.35 -5.33
C GLU A 240 38.69 14.63 -5.19
N PHE A 241 37.83 13.74 -5.67
CA PHE A 241 36.39 13.92 -5.56
C PHE A 241 35.88 13.30 -4.26
N VAL A 242 35.22 14.09 -3.43
CA VAL A 242 34.57 13.62 -2.21
C VAL A 242 33.11 13.33 -2.54
N ALA A 243 32.79 12.04 -2.72
CA ALA A 243 31.43 11.62 -3.08
C ALA A 243 30.44 11.80 -1.92
N GLY A 244 29.31 12.42 -2.22
CA GLY A 244 28.16 12.49 -1.32
C GLY A 244 27.40 11.16 -1.26
N GLU A 245 26.52 11.03 -0.26
CA GLU A 245 25.76 9.80 -0.04
C GLU A 245 24.82 9.45 -1.20
N PHE A 246 24.38 10.44 -1.98
CA PHE A 246 23.52 10.19 -3.13
C PHE A 246 24.26 9.48 -4.27
N LEU A 247 25.46 9.93 -4.65
CA LEU A 247 26.25 9.27 -5.69
C LEU A 247 26.66 7.85 -5.28
N LYS A 248 27.05 7.64 -4.01
CA LYS A 248 27.35 6.31 -3.49
C LYS A 248 26.12 5.39 -3.57
N PHE A 249 24.93 5.92 -3.31
CA PHE A 249 23.69 5.15 -3.39
C PHE A 249 23.28 4.86 -4.85
N ILE A 250 23.50 5.80 -5.78
CA ILE A 250 23.35 5.56 -7.22
C ILE A 250 24.24 4.40 -7.68
N ALA A 251 25.50 4.37 -7.25
CA ALA A 251 26.42 3.29 -7.60
C ALA A 251 25.89 1.91 -7.15
N LYS A 252 25.40 1.82 -5.91
CA LYS A 252 24.77 0.58 -5.39
C LYS A 252 23.52 0.17 -6.18
N ALA A 253 22.72 1.14 -6.62
CA ALA A 253 21.53 0.86 -7.42
C ALA A 253 21.89 0.32 -8.82
N TRP A 254 23.03 0.75 -9.39
CA TRP A 254 23.57 0.19 -10.62
C TRP A 254 24.15 -1.22 -10.46
N GLU A 255 24.65 -1.58 -9.28
CA GLU A 255 25.13 -2.93 -8.96
C GLU A 255 23.97 -3.95 -8.85
N ASP A 256 22.75 -3.50 -8.59
CA ASP A 256 21.56 -4.35 -8.37
C ASP A 256 20.31 -3.71 -9.02
N VAL A 257 20.27 -3.70 -10.35
CA VAL A 257 19.22 -3.06 -11.16
C VAL A 257 17.84 -3.73 -11.03
N GLU A 258 17.81 -5.00 -10.60
CA GLU A 258 16.58 -5.78 -10.40
C GLU A 258 15.87 -5.43 -9.09
N THR A 259 16.55 -4.80 -8.14
CA THR A 259 15.93 -4.37 -6.88
C THR A 259 15.59 -2.88 -6.94
N PRO A 260 14.39 -2.42 -6.59
CA PRO A 260 14.10 -0.99 -6.44
C PRO A 260 14.87 -0.35 -5.27
N TYR A 261 15.55 0.77 -5.51
CA TYR A 261 16.34 1.52 -4.52
C TYR A 261 15.64 2.82 -4.11
N PHE A 262 15.44 3.02 -2.82
CA PHE A 262 14.73 4.16 -2.25
C PHE A 262 15.67 5.13 -1.54
N LEU A 263 15.82 6.34 -2.07
CA LEU A 263 16.45 7.45 -1.38
C LEU A 263 15.38 8.32 -0.70
N CYS A 264 15.43 8.42 0.62
CA CYS A 264 14.58 9.28 1.42
C CYS A 264 15.32 10.58 1.79
N LEU A 265 14.92 11.72 1.21
CA LEU A 265 15.35 13.05 1.64
C LEU A 265 14.45 13.50 2.78
N ASP A 266 14.96 13.38 4.01
CA ASP A 266 14.19 13.68 5.21
C ASP A 266 14.17 15.20 5.46
N GLU A 267 12.97 15.74 5.71
CA GLU A 267 12.70 17.17 5.85
C GLU A 267 13.21 17.98 4.64
N MET A 268 12.80 17.54 3.44
CA MET A 268 13.28 18.07 2.17
C MET A 268 13.14 19.60 2.07
N ASN A 269 12.08 20.15 2.66
CA ASN A 269 11.80 21.58 2.65
C ASN A 269 12.53 22.40 3.74
N LEU A 270 13.51 21.81 4.44
CA LEU A 270 14.34 22.53 5.40
C LEU A 270 15.36 23.47 4.72
N ALA A 271 15.64 23.25 3.44
CA ALA A 271 16.50 24.10 2.61
C ALA A 271 15.85 24.35 1.23
N PRO A 272 16.30 25.36 0.46
CA PRO A 272 15.79 25.64 -0.88
C PRO A 272 16.05 24.46 -1.84
N VAL A 273 15.02 23.66 -2.10
CA VAL A 273 15.14 22.39 -2.83
C VAL A 273 15.67 22.57 -4.24
N GLU A 274 15.27 23.63 -4.94
CA GLU A 274 15.78 23.91 -6.28
C GLU A 274 17.28 24.23 -6.36
N GLN A 275 17.94 24.51 -5.23
CA GLN A 275 19.37 24.81 -5.17
C GLN A 275 20.19 23.54 -4.96
N TYR A 276 19.98 22.83 -3.85
CA TYR A 276 20.80 21.65 -3.53
C TYR A 276 20.43 20.41 -4.34
N PHE A 277 19.24 20.38 -4.93
CA PHE A 277 18.73 19.25 -5.71
C PHE A 277 18.64 19.55 -7.22
N ALA A 278 19.31 20.62 -7.68
CA ALA A 278 19.19 21.16 -9.03
C ALA A 278 19.52 20.15 -10.14
N GLU A 279 20.60 19.39 -9.97
CA GLU A 279 21.11 18.41 -10.94
C GLU A 279 20.13 17.26 -11.10
N TYR A 280 19.62 16.70 -10.00
CA TYR A 280 18.61 15.64 -10.07
C TYR A 280 17.33 16.13 -10.75
N LEU A 281 16.84 17.32 -10.37
CA LEU A 281 15.66 17.92 -11.01
C LEU A 281 15.88 18.14 -12.51
N SER A 282 17.11 18.41 -12.95
CA SER A 282 17.42 18.49 -14.37
C SER A 282 17.41 17.13 -15.03
N VAL A 283 18.12 16.16 -14.46
CA VAL A 283 18.35 14.84 -15.06
C VAL A 283 17.09 13.99 -15.12
N ILE A 284 16.19 14.06 -14.13
CA ILE A 284 14.94 13.29 -14.17
C ILE A 284 14.06 13.64 -15.38
N GLU A 285 14.24 14.83 -15.97
CA GLU A 285 13.52 15.29 -17.16
C GLU A 285 14.15 14.81 -18.48
N SER A 286 15.36 14.26 -18.42
CA SER A 286 16.04 13.65 -19.58
C SER A 286 15.67 12.17 -19.78
N ARG A 287 14.80 11.62 -18.90
CA ARG A 287 14.38 10.22 -18.96
C ARG A 287 13.82 9.90 -20.34
N LYS A 288 14.35 8.85 -20.96
CA LYS A 288 13.91 8.39 -22.28
C LYS A 288 13.72 6.88 -22.29
N SER A 289 12.56 6.44 -22.76
CA SER A 289 12.25 5.04 -23.01
C SER A 289 12.85 4.57 -24.34
N HIS A 290 13.30 3.32 -24.39
CA HIS A 290 13.82 2.65 -25.58
C HIS A 290 12.96 1.43 -25.93
N GLU A 291 13.06 0.94 -27.17
CA GLU A 291 12.25 -0.18 -27.69
C GLU A 291 12.39 -1.47 -26.85
N GLU A 292 13.52 -1.65 -26.17
CA GLU A 292 13.80 -2.80 -25.31
C GLU A 292 13.16 -2.68 -23.90
N GLY A 293 12.43 -1.59 -23.64
CA GLY A 293 11.77 -1.31 -22.34
C GLY A 293 12.71 -0.72 -21.28
N THR A 294 13.97 -0.46 -21.63
CA THR A 294 14.94 0.21 -20.77
C THR A 294 14.74 1.72 -20.79
N VAL A 295 15.03 2.38 -19.67
CA VAL A 295 14.99 3.84 -19.56
C VAL A 295 16.37 4.37 -19.19
N THR A 296 16.84 5.37 -19.94
CA THR A 296 18.11 6.05 -19.67
C THR A 296 17.90 7.50 -19.27
N THR A 297 18.93 8.11 -18.69
CA THR A 297 19.00 9.53 -18.38
C THR A 297 20.33 10.10 -18.84
N ASP A 298 20.39 11.43 -18.99
CA ASP A 298 21.65 12.16 -19.03
C ASP A 298 22.46 11.92 -17.74
N PRO A 299 23.80 12.03 -17.77
CA PRO A 299 24.60 11.83 -16.58
C PRO A 299 24.32 12.92 -15.52
N ILE A 300 24.11 12.50 -14.27
CA ILE A 300 24.09 13.42 -13.13
C ILE A 300 25.49 13.91 -12.75
N LEU A 301 26.50 13.09 -13.02
CA LEU A 301 27.89 13.52 -13.00
C LEU A 301 28.55 13.17 -14.33
N GLU A 302 28.90 14.22 -15.09
CA GLU A 302 29.60 14.10 -16.36
C GLU A 302 30.94 13.38 -16.20
N LYS A 303 31.30 12.58 -17.21
CA LYS A 303 32.62 11.95 -17.24
C LYS A 303 33.71 13.00 -17.37
N SER A 304 34.84 12.75 -16.71
CA SER A 304 36.02 13.61 -16.79
C SER A 304 37.24 12.82 -17.22
N ALA A 305 38.10 13.47 -18.02
CA ALA A 305 39.41 12.93 -18.40
C ALA A 305 40.44 13.05 -17.27
N GLU A 306 40.13 13.80 -16.20
CA GLU A 306 41.01 13.97 -15.05
C GLU A 306 41.11 12.69 -14.21
N ASP A 307 42.27 12.46 -13.59
CA ASP A 307 42.56 11.25 -12.82
C ASP A 307 41.59 11.04 -11.66
N TRP A 308 41.08 12.11 -11.05
CA TRP A 308 40.14 12.02 -9.93
C TRP A 308 38.87 11.27 -10.29
N TYR A 309 38.43 11.32 -11.56
CA TYR A 309 37.20 10.64 -11.98
C TYR A 309 37.41 9.14 -12.08
N ARG A 310 38.58 8.70 -12.56
CA ARG A 310 38.95 7.29 -12.56
C ARG A 310 39.03 6.74 -11.13
N VAL A 311 39.62 7.50 -10.21
CA VAL A 311 39.67 7.15 -8.79
C VAL A 311 38.24 7.09 -8.21
N LEU A 312 37.42 8.11 -8.43
CA LEU A 312 36.03 8.14 -7.98
C LEU A 312 35.24 6.91 -8.43
N THR A 313 35.27 6.57 -9.73
CA THR A 313 34.52 5.41 -10.23
C THR A 313 34.99 4.09 -9.61
N SER A 314 36.28 3.97 -9.25
CA SER A 314 36.81 2.81 -8.52
C SER A 314 36.44 2.79 -7.04
N GLU A 315 36.23 3.96 -6.43
CA GLU A 315 35.77 4.07 -5.03
C GLU A 315 34.26 3.83 -4.90
N LEU A 316 33.48 4.20 -5.92
CA LEU A 316 32.03 4.07 -5.92
C LEU A 316 31.56 2.61 -6.08
N THR A 317 32.29 1.79 -6.83
CA THR A 317 31.91 0.41 -7.10
C THR A 317 33.13 -0.48 -7.35
N ASN A 318 33.03 -1.73 -6.90
CA ASN A 318 34.02 -2.78 -7.22
C ASN A 318 33.63 -3.59 -8.47
N GLU A 319 32.41 -3.38 -9.00
CA GLU A 319 31.89 -4.13 -10.14
C GLU A 319 32.40 -3.53 -11.46
N ASP A 320 33.16 -4.32 -12.22
CA ASP A 320 33.84 -3.86 -13.43
C ASP A 320 32.86 -3.37 -14.51
N ASN A 321 31.68 -3.99 -14.63
CA ASN A 321 30.64 -3.58 -15.58
C ASN A 321 30.06 -2.20 -15.25
N VAL A 322 29.75 -1.93 -13.98
CA VAL A 322 29.24 -0.62 -13.53
C VAL A 322 30.32 0.44 -13.66
N ARG A 323 31.56 0.12 -13.26
CA ARG A 323 32.69 1.05 -13.39
C ARG A 323 32.96 1.43 -14.84
N ASN A 324 32.97 0.46 -15.77
CA ASN A 324 33.19 0.73 -17.18
C ASN A 324 32.07 1.62 -17.76
N ARG A 325 30.81 1.37 -17.39
CA ARG A 325 29.69 2.25 -17.76
C ARG A 325 29.92 3.69 -17.29
N PHE A 326 30.33 3.90 -16.04
CA PHE A 326 30.59 5.25 -15.53
C PHE A 326 31.73 5.95 -16.27
N LEU A 327 32.76 5.21 -16.68
CA LEU A 327 33.87 5.76 -17.45
C LEU A 327 33.47 6.14 -18.89
N GLU A 328 32.53 5.40 -19.49
CA GLU A 328 32.09 5.60 -20.87
C GLU A 328 31.00 6.67 -21.00
N GLU A 329 30.00 6.65 -20.11
CA GLU A 329 28.75 7.41 -20.22
C GLU A 329 28.64 8.56 -19.21
N GLY A 330 29.46 8.56 -18.15
CA GLY A 330 29.19 9.37 -16.96
C GLY A 330 28.36 8.58 -15.94
N ILE A 331 28.09 9.18 -14.78
CA ILE A 331 27.20 8.56 -13.78
C ILE A 331 25.78 8.99 -14.08
N CYS A 332 24.96 8.09 -14.64
CA CYS A 332 23.53 8.34 -14.90
C CYS A 332 22.66 7.86 -13.74
N ILE A 333 21.39 8.30 -13.71
CA ILE A 333 20.40 7.79 -12.75
C ILE A 333 19.88 6.44 -13.24
N PRO A 334 20.00 5.36 -12.44
CA PRO A 334 19.49 4.05 -12.83
C PRO A 334 17.96 4.01 -12.72
N GLN A 335 17.33 3.21 -13.57
CA GLN A 335 15.86 3.16 -13.71
C GLN A 335 15.14 2.69 -12.43
N ASN A 336 15.81 1.90 -11.59
CA ASN A 336 15.32 1.38 -10.32
C ASN A 336 15.46 2.36 -9.14
N LEU A 337 16.01 3.57 -9.35
CA LEU A 337 16.13 4.58 -8.29
C LEU A 337 14.84 5.38 -8.11
N ILE A 338 14.33 5.38 -6.88
CA ILE A 338 13.16 6.12 -6.44
C ILE A 338 13.60 7.13 -5.40
N VAL A 339 13.30 8.41 -5.62
CA VAL A 339 13.56 9.46 -4.64
C VAL A 339 12.27 9.89 -3.98
N VAL A 340 12.27 9.98 -2.65
CA VAL A 340 11.13 10.45 -1.87
C VAL A 340 11.59 11.55 -0.92
N GLY A 341 10.98 12.73 -1.03
CA GLY A 341 11.15 13.83 -0.08
C GLY A 341 10.06 13.80 0.98
N THR A 342 10.41 13.81 2.26
CA THR A 342 9.43 14.02 3.34
C THR A 342 9.32 15.51 3.62
N VAL A 343 8.10 16.00 3.76
CA VAL A 343 7.78 17.42 3.89
C VAL A 343 7.04 17.64 5.19
N ASN A 344 7.52 18.60 5.99
CA ASN A 344 6.76 19.11 7.12
C ASN A 344 5.94 20.32 6.67
N MET A 345 4.66 20.34 7.03
CA MET A 345 3.69 21.37 6.61
C MET A 345 3.71 22.61 7.54
N ASP A 346 4.66 22.67 8.47
CA ASP A 346 4.72 23.71 9.49
C ASP A 346 5.38 25.00 8.95
N GLU A 347 5.02 26.16 9.52
CA GLU A 347 5.42 27.52 9.08
C GLU A 347 6.94 27.77 9.02
N THR A 348 7.77 26.90 9.60
CA THR A 348 9.23 27.09 9.73
C THR A 348 10.04 26.56 8.55
N THR A 349 9.43 26.31 7.40
CA THR A 349 10.06 25.62 6.26
C THR A 349 9.97 26.42 4.96
N PHE A 350 10.79 26.09 3.97
CA PHE A 350 10.76 26.73 2.66
C PHE A 350 9.57 26.23 1.83
N SER A 351 8.85 27.15 1.19
CA SER A 351 7.84 26.81 0.18
C SER A 351 8.50 26.16 -1.04
N PHE A 352 7.86 25.15 -1.63
CA PHE A 352 8.38 24.56 -2.85
C PHE A 352 8.24 25.48 -4.06
N SER A 353 9.33 25.64 -4.81
CA SER A 353 9.23 26.26 -6.12
C SER A 353 8.43 25.38 -7.07
N ARG A 354 7.76 26.03 -8.04
CA ARG A 354 7.03 25.32 -9.11
C ARG A 354 7.91 24.35 -9.88
N LYS A 355 9.21 24.64 -9.97
CA LYS A 355 10.19 23.77 -10.61
C LYS A 355 10.24 22.40 -9.95
N VAL A 356 10.11 22.34 -8.62
CA VAL A 356 10.12 21.09 -7.85
C VAL A 356 8.77 20.37 -7.98
N LEU A 357 7.67 21.09 -7.72
CA LEU A 357 6.31 20.51 -7.77
C LEU A 357 5.95 19.94 -9.14
N ASP A 358 6.41 20.58 -10.20
CA ASP A 358 6.21 20.10 -11.57
C ASP A 358 6.94 18.77 -11.84
N ARG A 359 7.98 18.45 -11.07
CA ARG A 359 8.78 17.23 -11.23
C ARG A 359 8.43 16.13 -10.24
N ALA A 360 7.63 16.41 -9.22
CA ALA A 360 7.29 15.43 -8.19
C ALA A 360 5.82 15.00 -8.26
N MET A 361 5.54 13.80 -7.73
CA MET A 361 4.21 13.35 -7.32
C MET A 361 4.00 13.68 -5.85
N THR A 362 3.01 14.52 -5.52
CA THR A 362 2.76 14.92 -4.13
C THR A 362 1.67 14.08 -3.50
N ILE A 363 1.96 13.40 -2.39
CA ILE A 363 0.97 12.62 -1.63
C ILE A 363 0.85 13.22 -0.23
N GLU A 364 -0.37 13.56 0.16
CA GLU A 364 -0.68 14.09 1.48
C GLU A 364 -1.07 12.96 2.44
N MET A 365 -0.38 12.87 3.58
CA MET A 365 -0.53 11.87 4.63
C MET A 365 -1.20 12.49 5.86
N ASN A 366 -2.51 12.78 5.74
CA ASN A 366 -3.29 13.43 6.80
C ASN A 366 -4.05 12.46 7.71
N GLU A 367 -4.29 11.22 7.26
CA GLU A 367 -4.98 10.23 8.07
C GLU A 367 -4.04 9.66 9.13
N VAL A 368 -4.41 9.84 10.40
CA VAL A 368 -3.68 9.31 11.55
C VAL A 368 -4.41 8.08 12.08
N ASP A 369 -3.83 6.91 11.89
CA ASP A 369 -4.28 5.69 12.54
C ASP A 369 -3.52 5.46 13.86
N LEU A 370 -4.17 5.82 14.97
CA LEU A 370 -3.61 5.61 16.32
C LEU A 370 -3.57 4.14 16.75
N TYR A 371 -4.29 3.26 16.06
CA TYR A 371 -4.31 1.82 16.33
C TYR A 371 -3.32 1.05 15.44
N GLY A 372 -2.84 1.69 14.37
CA GLY A 372 -1.87 1.16 13.42
C GLY A 372 -0.52 0.85 14.05
N GLY A 373 0.13 -0.22 13.57
CA GLY A 373 1.48 -0.61 14.01
C GLY A 373 1.59 -1.15 15.45
N LEU A 374 0.47 -1.34 16.17
CA LEU A 374 0.48 -1.91 17.54
C LEU A 374 0.64 -3.44 17.56
N THR A 375 0.22 -4.12 16.49
CA THR A 375 0.19 -5.59 16.42
C THR A 375 1.31 -6.18 15.56
N LYS A 376 1.91 -5.39 14.68
CA LYS A 376 3.00 -5.79 13.79
C LYS A 376 4.14 -4.76 13.80
N ARG A 377 5.38 -5.24 13.73
CA ARG A 377 6.57 -4.38 13.68
C ARG A 377 6.74 -3.66 12.35
N HIS A 378 6.33 -4.31 11.26
CA HIS A 378 6.46 -3.83 9.88
C HIS A 378 5.10 -3.65 9.22
N GLU A 379 5.03 -2.74 8.27
CA GLU A 379 3.82 -2.52 7.48
C GLU A 379 3.56 -3.74 6.60
N SER A 380 2.29 -4.14 6.49
CA SER A 380 1.91 -5.35 5.75
C SER A 380 1.72 -5.10 4.25
N ILE A 381 2.64 -4.35 3.62
CA ILE A 381 2.53 -3.91 2.22
C ILE A 381 2.36 -5.07 1.22
N GLY A 382 2.85 -6.26 1.57
CA GLY A 382 3.04 -7.36 0.63
C GLY A 382 4.42 -7.25 -0.03
N LYS A 383 4.83 -8.30 -0.75
CA LYS A 383 6.07 -8.24 -1.52
C LYS A 383 5.85 -7.40 -2.76
N LEU A 384 6.72 -6.43 -3.00
CA LEU A 384 6.73 -5.59 -4.20
C LEU A 384 7.87 -5.99 -5.13
N ASP A 385 7.52 -6.43 -6.34
CA ASP A 385 8.51 -6.76 -7.37
C ASP A 385 8.92 -5.51 -8.17
N ASN A 386 10.06 -5.59 -8.86
CA ASN A 386 10.60 -4.50 -9.68
C ASN A 386 9.56 -3.95 -10.68
N ALA A 387 8.86 -4.84 -11.39
CA ALA A 387 7.89 -4.49 -12.42
C ALA A 387 6.67 -3.70 -11.90
N GLU A 388 6.42 -3.71 -10.59
CA GLU A 388 5.33 -2.97 -9.97
C GLU A 388 5.72 -1.51 -9.69
N LEU A 389 6.99 -1.25 -9.44
CA LEU A 389 7.50 0.08 -9.07
C LEU A 389 8.24 0.76 -10.22
N VAL A 390 8.89 0.00 -11.10
CA VAL A 390 9.76 0.51 -12.14
C VAL A 390 9.02 0.50 -13.48
N GLY A 391 8.65 1.68 -13.96
CA GLY A 391 7.98 1.85 -15.25
C GLY A 391 8.96 1.90 -16.42
N SER A 392 8.58 1.31 -17.55
CA SER A 392 9.28 1.41 -18.84
C SER A 392 8.81 2.61 -19.68
N ALA A 393 7.60 3.11 -19.44
CA ALA A 393 7.07 4.32 -20.08
C ALA A 393 7.40 5.57 -19.26
N VAL A 394 7.79 6.66 -19.94
CA VAL A 394 8.18 7.93 -19.32
C VAL A 394 7.48 9.14 -19.93
N GLU A 395 6.92 9.01 -21.12
CA GLU A 395 6.14 10.04 -21.80
C GLU A 395 4.77 9.53 -22.26
N GLY A 396 3.85 10.45 -22.57
CA GLY A 396 2.53 10.08 -23.07
C GLY A 396 2.58 9.30 -24.39
N VAL A 397 3.57 9.56 -25.24
CA VAL A 397 3.73 8.85 -26.53
C VAL A 397 4.00 7.35 -26.34
N ASP A 398 4.62 6.97 -25.22
CA ASP A 398 4.97 5.58 -24.92
C ASP A 398 3.74 4.70 -24.64
N ILE A 399 2.58 5.32 -24.30
CA ILE A 399 1.37 4.60 -23.89
C ILE A 399 0.13 4.96 -24.71
N TYR A 400 0.14 6.08 -25.44
CA TYR A 400 -1.06 6.65 -26.04
C TYR A 400 -1.70 5.71 -27.07
N ASN A 401 -0.91 5.20 -28.01
CA ASN A 401 -1.44 4.35 -29.10
C ASN A 401 -2.13 3.09 -28.54
N ASP A 402 -1.53 2.46 -27.53
CA ASP A 402 -2.06 1.23 -26.93
C ASP A 402 -3.23 1.47 -25.97
N ASN A 403 -3.47 2.72 -25.54
CA ASN A 403 -4.47 3.08 -24.53
C ASN A 403 -5.31 4.30 -24.96
N THR A 404 -5.59 4.44 -26.27
CA THR A 404 -6.17 5.67 -26.86
C THR A 404 -7.47 6.09 -26.16
N ASP A 405 -8.42 5.17 -25.96
CA ASP A 405 -9.72 5.48 -25.34
C ASP A 405 -9.58 6.01 -23.90
N VAL A 406 -8.73 5.37 -23.11
CA VAL A 406 -8.46 5.76 -21.71
C VAL A 406 -7.71 7.10 -21.67
N CYS A 407 -6.73 7.27 -22.55
CA CYS A 407 -5.97 8.52 -22.65
C CYS A 407 -6.88 9.68 -23.07
N ASP A 408 -7.79 9.48 -24.01
CA ASP A 408 -8.72 10.51 -24.47
C ASP A 408 -9.76 10.88 -23.39
N ILE A 409 -10.15 9.94 -22.52
CA ILE A 409 -10.93 10.25 -21.32
C ILE A 409 -10.13 11.18 -20.39
N ALA A 410 -8.88 10.81 -20.07
CA ALA A 410 -8.03 11.60 -19.20
C ALA A 410 -7.72 12.99 -19.78
N LEU A 411 -7.48 13.09 -21.10
CA LEU A 411 -7.25 14.35 -21.79
C LEU A 411 -8.48 15.26 -21.76
N ARG A 412 -9.68 14.73 -21.99
CA ARG A 412 -10.93 15.52 -21.90
C ARG A 412 -11.17 16.04 -20.49
N TYR A 413 -10.94 15.22 -19.47
CA TYR A 413 -11.00 15.65 -18.07
C TYR A 413 -9.99 16.77 -17.80
N LEU A 414 -8.73 16.54 -18.17
CA LEU A 414 -7.63 17.46 -17.93
C LEU A 414 -7.80 18.79 -18.66
N GLN A 415 -8.36 18.77 -19.88
CA GLN A 415 -8.66 19.98 -20.64
C GLN A 415 -9.68 20.86 -19.91
N LYS A 416 -10.78 20.27 -19.39
CA LYS A 416 -11.78 21.02 -18.61
C LYS A 416 -11.16 21.67 -17.37
N ILE A 417 -10.28 20.95 -16.67
CA ILE A 417 -9.53 21.51 -15.54
C ILE A 417 -8.67 22.68 -16.03
N ASN A 418 -7.91 22.52 -17.11
CA ASN A 418 -7.06 23.57 -17.64
C ASN A 418 -7.83 24.82 -18.07
N ASP A 419 -9.05 24.65 -18.60
CA ASP A 419 -9.92 25.77 -18.99
C ASP A 419 -10.28 26.63 -17.77
N VAL A 420 -10.46 26.04 -16.59
CA VAL A 420 -10.67 26.77 -15.32
C VAL A 420 -9.37 27.43 -14.83
N LEU A 421 -8.23 26.78 -15.07
CA LEU A 421 -6.91 27.32 -14.71
C LEU A 421 -6.44 28.43 -15.68
N GLU A 422 -7.12 28.64 -16.81
CA GLU A 422 -6.76 29.64 -17.81
C GLU A 422 -6.76 31.06 -17.21
N GLY A 423 -5.74 31.85 -17.53
CA GLY A 423 -5.56 33.19 -16.96
C GLY A 423 -5.05 33.22 -15.51
N THR A 424 -4.96 32.06 -14.85
CA THR A 424 -4.27 31.91 -13.57
C THR A 424 -2.81 31.52 -13.79
N PRO A 425 -1.93 31.70 -12.80
CA PRO A 425 -0.58 31.20 -12.94
C PRO A 425 -0.54 29.66 -12.87
N PHE A 426 -1.61 28.93 -12.52
CA PHE A 426 -1.59 27.49 -12.27
C PHE A 426 -1.81 26.61 -13.51
N LYS A 427 -1.87 27.22 -14.70
CA LYS A 427 -2.08 26.53 -15.99
C LYS A 427 -1.16 25.32 -16.16
N ILE A 428 -1.71 24.24 -16.69
CA ILE A 428 -0.98 23.00 -16.94
C ILE A 428 -0.44 22.91 -18.36
N ALA A 429 0.65 22.17 -18.50
CA ALA A 429 1.35 21.94 -19.77
C ALA A 429 1.64 20.44 -19.98
N TYR A 430 2.40 20.14 -21.03
CA TYR A 430 2.66 18.78 -21.52
C TYR A 430 3.24 17.82 -20.48
N ARG A 431 4.05 18.30 -19.52
CA ARG A 431 4.62 17.47 -18.46
C ARG A 431 3.54 16.92 -17.53
N THR A 432 2.69 17.80 -17.00
CA THR A 432 1.53 17.38 -16.19
C THR A 432 0.61 16.46 -16.99
N ARG A 433 0.40 16.74 -18.29
CA ARG A 433 -0.37 15.85 -19.16
C ARG A 433 0.24 14.44 -19.24
N ASN A 434 1.55 14.32 -19.51
CA ASN A 434 2.21 13.02 -19.60
C ASN A 434 2.02 12.21 -18.31
N GLU A 435 2.21 12.87 -17.18
CA GLU A 435 2.04 12.28 -15.85
C GLU A 435 0.60 11.83 -15.57
N PHE A 436 -0.40 12.61 -15.99
CA PHE A 436 -1.82 12.20 -15.93
C PHE A 436 -2.07 10.91 -16.72
N LEU A 437 -1.56 10.82 -17.95
CA LEU A 437 -1.76 9.64 -18.78
C LEU A 437 -1.09 8.40 -18.17
N LEU A 438 0.17 8.53 -17.76
CA LEU A 438 0.93 7.45 -17.14
C LEU A 438 0.25 6.96 -15.85
N TYR A 439 -0.18 7.89 -14.99
CA TYR A 439 -0.83 7.53 -13.73
C TYR A 439 -2.16 6.82 -13.93
N VAL A 440 -3.00 7.30 -14.86
CA VAL A 440 -4.28 6.66 -15.16
C VAL A 440 -4.08 5.26 -15.76
N VAL A 441 -3.17 5.10 -16.72
CA VAL A 441 -2.89 3.78 -17.34
C VAL A 441 -2.31 2.81 -16.32
N ASN A 442 -1.35 3.26 -15.49
CA ASN A 442 -0.77 2.44 -14.43
C ASN A 442 -1.79 2.04 -13.36
N ASN A 443 -2.95 2.72 -13.30
CA ASN A 443 -4.03 2.39 -12.37
C ASN A 443 -5.01 1.33 -12.88
N LEU A 444 -5.06 1.07 -14.18
CA LEU A 444 -6.01 0.12 -14.79
C LEU A 444 -5.93 -1.31 -14.21
N PRO A 445 -4.74 -1.87 -13.88
CA PRO A 445 -4.65 -3.20 -13.28
C PRO A 445 -5.31 -3.30 -11.90
N TYR A 446 -5.49 -2.19 -11.19
CA TYR A 446 -6.07 -2.15 -9.85
C TYR A 446 -7.59 -2.02 -9.90
N CYS A 447 -8.23 -2.94 -10.63
CA CYS A 447 -9.66 -2.94 -10.93
C CYS A 447 -10.50 -3.77 -9.97
N LYS A 448 -10.06 -3.95 -8.72
CA LYS A 448 -10.82 -4.69 -7.70
C LYS A 448 -11.11 -3.85 -6.47
N ASP A 449 -12.28 -4.06 -5.87
CA ASP A 449 -12.64 -3.48 -4.59
C ASP A 449 -12.02 -4.24 -3.40
N GLU A 450 -12.30 -3.78 -2.19
CA GLU A 450 -11.88 -4.40 -0.93
C GLU A 450 -12.53 -5.77 -0.64
N ASN A 451 -13.43 -6.23 -1.50
CA ASN A 451 -14.05 -7.56 -1.42
C ASN A 451 -13.65 -8.45 -2.62
N GLY A 452 -12.82 -7.94 -3.53
CA GLY A 452 -12.34 -8.65 -4.71
C GLY A 452 -13.27 -8.61 -5.91
N ASN A 453 -14.35 -7.84 -5.82
CA ASN A 453 -15.27 -7.62 -6.93
C ASN A 453 -14.60 -6.73 -7.97
N ASP A 454 -14.83 -7.04 -9.25
CA ASP A 454 -14.34 -6.22 -10.34
C ASP A 454 -15.05 -4.86 -10.31
N LEU A 455 -14.25 -3.79 -10.26
CA LEU A 455 -14.68 -2.41 -10.41
C LEU A 455 -14.87 -2.09 -11.88
N GLU A 456 -15.89 -1.29 -12.19
CA GLU A 456 -16.05 -0.75 -13.54
C GLU A 456 -14.84 0.10 -13.93
N GLN A 457 -14.41 -0.03 -15.18
CA GLN A 457 -13.25 0.70 -15.69
C GLN A 457 -13.41 2.22 -15.52
N GLY A 458 -14.63 2.75 -15.70
CA GLY A 458 -14.94 4.16 -15.46
C GLY A 458 -14.65 4.59 -14.02
N TYR A 459 -14.99 3.77 -13.02
CA TYR A 459 -14.65 4.04 -11.62
C TYR A 459 -13.14 4.05 -11.40
N VAL A 460 -12.41 3.08 -11.96
CA VAL A 460 -10.93 2.99 -11.83
C VAL A 460 -10.26 4.23 -12.43
N ILE A 461 -10.70 4.67 -13.61
CA ILE A 461 -10.19 5.88 -14.26
C ILE A 461 -10.54 7.12 -13.42
N ALA A 462 -11.78 7.25 -12.96
CA ALA A 462 -12.20 8.40 -12.14
C ALA A 462 -11.42 8.48 -10.82
N ARG A 463 -11.22 7.37 -10.12
CA ARG A 463 -10.37 7.31 -8.91
C ARG A 463 -8.94 7.79 -9.21
N ALA A 464 -8.35 7.31 -10.32
CA ALA A 464 -6.99 7.72 -10.70
C ALA A 464 -6.92 9.22 -11.08
N LEU A 465 -7.94 9.74 -11.78
CA LEU A 465 -8.04 11.16 -12.12
C LEU A 465 -8.17 12.04 -10.88
N ASP A 466 -8.97 11.64 -9.90
CA ASP A 466 -9.11 12.35 -8.64
C ASP A 466 -7.77 12.44 -7.89
N GLU A 467 -7.07 11.33 -7.80
CA GLU A 467 -5.78 11.25 -7.11
C GLU A 467 -4.72 12.12 -7.78
N ILE A 468 -4.50 11.95 -9.09
CA ILE A 468 -3.48 12.73 -9.81
C ILE A 468 -3.83 14.21 -9.89
N THR A 469 -5.12 14.58 -9.81
CA THR A 469 -5.55 15.97 -9.65
C THR A 469 -5.07 16.55 -8.33
N SER A 470 -5.21 15.83 -7.22
CA SER A 470 -4.64 16.23 -5.94
C SER A 470 -3.10 16.33 -6.02
N MET A 471 -2.45 15.28 -6.54
CA MET A 471 -0.98 15.18 -6.58
C MET A 471 -0.32 16.26 -7.45
N LYS A 472 -0.90 16.57 -8.62
CA LYS A 472 -0.27 17.40 -9.64
C LYS A 472 -0.95 18.73 -9.88
N VAL A 473 -2.25 18.85 -9.66
CA VAL A 473 -2.97 20.12 -9.90
C VAL A 473 -3.03 20.92 -8.62
N LEU A 474 -3.67 20.38 -7.59
CA LEU A 474 -3.95 21.10 -6.34
C LEU A 474 -2.68 21.47 -5.58
N SER A 475 -1.67 20.60 -5.60
CA SER A 475 -0.37 20.84 -4.94
C SER A 475 0.34 22.14 -5.34
N ARG A 476 -0.02 22.76 -6.47
CA ARG A 476 0.55 24.02 -6.95
C ARG A 476 -0.31 25.24 -6.68
N ILE A 477 -1.54 25.05 -6.20
CA ILE A 477 -2.49 26.13 -5.97
C ILE A 477 -2.24 26.71 -4.59
N GLU A 478 -1.82 27.96 -4.57
CA GLU A 478 -1.63 28.76 -3.37
C GLU A 478 -1.70 30.25 -3.70
N GLY A 479 -2.19 31.04 -2.75
CA GLY A 479 -2.26 32.49 -2.91
C GLY A 479 -3.32 33.15 -2.04
N ASP A 480 -3.31 34.47 -2.10
CA ASP A 480 -4.39 35.32 -1.61
C ASP A 480 -5.58 35.36 -2.59
N ASP A 481 -6.63 36.08 -2.23
CA ASP A 481 -7.84 36.26 -3.04
C ASP A 481 -7.59 36.81 -4.46
N THR A 482 -6.43 37.43 -4.71
CA THR A 482 -6.08 37.93 -6.05
C THR A 482 -5.62 36.81 -6.99
N LYS A 483 -4.98 35.77 -6.45
CA LYS A 483 -4.50 34.60 -7.20
C LYS A 483 -5.46 33.42 -7.13
N VAL A 484 -6.11 33.23 -5.97
CA VAL A 484 -6.99 32.11 -5.66
C VAL A 484 -8.29 32.67 -5.09
N SER A 485 -9.22 33.06 -5.97
CA SER A 485 -10.52 33.58 -5.52
C SER A 485 -11.49 32.46 -5.12
N ASP A 486 -12.49 32.79 -4.30
CA ASP A 486 -13.59 31.90 -3.92
C ASP A 486 -14.29 31.27 -5.14
N ASN A 487 -14.63 32.11 -6.14
CA ASN A 487 -15.25 31.69 -7.39
C ASN A 487 -14.35 30.73 -8.20
N PHE A 488 -13.03 30.92 -8.13
CA PHE A 488 -12.08 30.03 -8.79
C PHE A 488 -12.10 28.64 -8.14
N LEU A 489 -12.06 28.57 -6.81
CA LEU A 489 -12.14 27.30 -6.08
C LEU A 489 -13.50 26.59 -6.29
N ASP A 490 -14.60 27.33 -6.37
CA ASP A 490 -15.92 26.79 -6.69
C ASP A 490 -15.99 26.23 -8.12
N SER A 491 -15.47 26.98 -9.09
CA SER A 491 -15.43 26.55 -10.48
C SER A 491 -14.58 25.30 -10.66
N LEU A 492 -13.43 25.23 -9.96
CA LEU A 492 -12.56 24.07 -9.97
C LEU A 492 -13.21 22.87 -9.30
N SER A 493 -13.82 23.05 -8.11
CA SER A 493 -14.54 21.98 -7.40
C SER A 493 -15.66 21.40 -8.24
N LYS A 494 -16.49 22.26 -8.85
CA LYS A 494 -17.57 21.82 -9.73
C LYS A 494 -17.03 21.06 -10.95
N THR A 495 -15.95 21.54 -11.54
CA THR A 495 -15.34 20.89 -12.72
C THR A 495 -14.76 19.52 -12.38
N VAL A 496 -14.10 19.39 -11.22
CA VAL A 496 -13.63 18.09 -10.71
C VAL A 496 -14.82 17.16 -10.50
N GLU A 497 -15.86 17.60 -9.78
CA GLU A 497 -17.03 16.78 -9.48
C GLU A 497 -17.76 16.28 -10.74
N GLU A 498 -18.09 17.19 -11.67
CA GLU A 498 -18.74 16.86 -12.93
C GLU A 498 -17.84 16.00 -13.83
N GLY A 499 -16.53 16.26 -13.83
CA GLY A 499 -15.55 15.51 -14.59
C GLY A 499 -15.44 14.06 -14.11
N LEU A 500 -15.39 13.83 -12.80
CA LEU A 500 -15.35 12.49 -12.22
C LEU A 500 -16.66 11.73 -12.47
N LYS A 501 -17.81 12.37 -12.23
CA LYS A 501 -19.15 11.77 -12.48
C LYS A 501 -19.34 11.39 -13.94
N ALA A 502 -18.86 12.20 -14.88
CA ALA A 502 -18.95 11.90 -16.30
C ALA A 502 -18.14 10.65 -16.72
N VAL A 503 -17.17 10.24 -15.91
CA VAL A 503 -16.32 9.06 -16.18
C VAL A 503 -16.80 7.83 -15.41
N SER A 504 -17.15 7.97 -14.13
CA SER A 504 -17.58 6.83 -13.30
C SER A 504 -19.06 6.46 -13.47
N GLY A 505 -19.90 7.38 -13.97
CA GLY A 505 -21.36 7.23 -13.96
C GLY A 505 -22.01 7.70 -12.65
N GLU A 506 -23.30 8.01 -12.69
CA GLU A 506 -24.01 8.61 -11.55
C GLU A 506 -24.16 7.66 -10.35
N GLU A 507 -24.13 6.34 -10.57
CA GLU A 507 -24.30 5.33 -9.52
C GLU A 507 -22.99 5.01 -8.78
N ASN A 508 -21.83 5.35 -9.35
CA ASN A 508 -20.52 5.02 -8.82
C ASN A 508 -19.83 6.27 -8.24
N ILE A 509 -20.15 6.60 -7.00
CA ILE A 509 -19.59 7.79 -6.32
C ILE A 509 -18.18 7.51 -5.82
N VAL A 510 -17.20 8.23 -6.37
CA VAL A 510 -15.81 8.23 -5.88
C VAL A 510 -15.74 9.10 -4.61
N LYS A 511 -15.15 8.58 -3.53
CA LYS A 511 -14.78 9.38 -2.35
C LYS A 511 -13.59 10.27 -2.73
N SER A 512 -13.88 11.47 -3.22
CA SER A 512 -12.87 12.35 -3.82
C SER A 512 -11.99 13.03 -2.77
N ILE A 513 -10.67 12.80 -2.85
CA ILE A 513 -9.68 13.50 -2.04
C ILE A 513 -9.46 14.93 -2.56
N SER A 514 -9.61 15.16 -3.86
CA SER A 514 -9.46 16.50 -4.45
C SER A 514 -10.57 17.45 -3.99
N LEU A 515 -11.83 17.00 -3.96
CA LEU A 515 -12.95 17.81 -3.49
C LEU A 515 -12.85 18.10 -1.99
N ALA A 516 -12.41 17.12 -1.19
CA ALA A 516 -12.14 17.32 0.23
C ALA A 516 -11.07 18.40 0.44
N LYS A 517 -9.99 18.35 -0.35
CA LYS A 517 -8.90 19.33 -0.28
C LYS A 517 -9.32 20.73 -0.74
N LEU A 518 -10.06 20.83 -1.84
CA LEU A 518 -10.57 22.11 -2.33
C LEU A 518 -11.50 22.78 -1.31
N LYS A 519 -12.31 21.99 -0.60
CA LYS A 519 -13.13 22.49 0.51
C LYS A 519 -12.27 23.05 1.63
N GLU A 520 -11.24 22.32 2.07
CA GLU A 520 -10.29 22.80 3.08
C GLU A 520 -9.63 24.11 2.66
N MET A 521 -9.17 24.19 1.40
CA MET A 521 -8.56 25.39 0.85
C MET A 521 -9.53 26.58 0.84
N LYS A 522 -10.81 26.33 0.51
CA LYS A 522 -11.85 27.35 0.53
C LYS A 522 -12.11 27.86 1.96
N ASP A 523 -12.22 26.95 2.92
CA ASP A 523 -12.42 27.29 4.32
C ASP A 523 -11.26 28.15 4.87
N LYS A 524 -10.02 27.88 4.43
CA LYS A 524 -8.83 28.67 4.82
C LYS A 524 -8.73 30.03 4.14
N LEU A 525 -9.22 30.16 2.91
CA LEU A 525 -9.19 31.40 2.13
C LEU A 525 -9.88 32.57 2.87
N VAL A 526 -10.85 32.29 3.75
CA VAL A 526 -11.49 33.28 4.63
C VAL A 526 -10.47 34.08 5.46
N SER A 527 -9.30 33.51 5.74
CA SER A 527 -8.19 34.16 6.44
C SER A 527 -7.31 35.05 5.54
N GLY A 528 -7.66 35.20 4.25
CA GLY A 528 -6.97 36.02 3.26
C GLY A 528 -5.87 35.31 2.47
N TYR A 529 -5.61 34.03 2.77
CA TYR A 529 -4.62 33.21 2.07
C TYR A 529 -5.02 31.72 2.14
N THR A 530 -4.74 30.98 1.08
CA THR A 530 -4.89 29.53 1.07
C THR A 530 -3.73 28.86 0.35
N SER A 531 -3.40 27.65 0.75
CA SER A 531 -2.43 26.79 0.08
C SER A 531 -2.84 25.33 0.23
N PHE A 532 -2.47 24.51 -0.74
CA PHE A 532 -2.50 23.06 -0.56
C PHE A 532 -1.68 22.60 0.65
N TRP A 533 -0.60 23.34 0.96
CA TRP A 533 0.39 22.97 1.99
C TRP A 533 0.04 23.46 3.40
N SER A 534 -0.99 24.29 3.53
CA SER A 534 -1.40 24.90 4.80
C SER A 534 -2.63 24.24 5.35
#